data_AF-A0A4D6N7N0-F1
#
_entry.id   AF-A0A4D6N7N0-F1
#
_cell.length_a   1.000
_cell.length_b   1.000
_cell.length_c   1.000
_cell.angle_alpha   90.00
_cell.angle_beta   90.00
_cell.angle_gamma   90.00
#
_symmetry.space_group_name_H-M   'P 1'
#
loop_
_entity.id
_entity.type
_entity.pdbx_description
1 polymer ?
#
loop_
_entity_poly.entity_id
_entity_poly.type
_entity_poly.pdbx_seq_one_letter_code
_entity_poly.pdbx_strand_id
1 'polypeptide(L)'
;MDSIAGAPPHTATPPSSRPSPFPGREDCWSEEATFTLIEAWGERHLELNRGNLRQRHWQEVADTVNARHGHAGARARRTDVQCKNRIDTLKKKYKIEKARVSDSGDSATAWPFFRRLEFLIGDNFPAKKPSPPESGSADRRSTPPAKSPAWALIPVGPRSRSQKRPTPAAPAAESVADSYFRRNFSVFAAAAAAAAEADSDNSNGSKWSSGSEKREKKKRGRDWEFGYREVAEALERFGEIYERVEEAKQRQMVELEKQRMQFAKDLETQRMKLFMETQLHLQKMNRSNSKRSSATG
;
A
#
# COMPACT_ATOMS: atom_id res chain seq x y z
N MET A 1 6.24 -81.22 -0.51
CA MET A 1 7.28 -81.07 -1.55
C MET A 1 6.81 -79.96 -2.48
N ASP A 2 6.94 -78.70 -2.04
CA ASP A 2 8.06 -77.77 -2.32
C ASP A 2 7.77 -76.98 -3.62
N SER A 3 7.39 -75.69 -3.57
CA SER A 3 8.26 -74.47 -3.51
C SER A 3 9.00 -74.24 -4.84
N ILE A 4 9.10 -73.07 -5.50
CA ILE A 4 8.85 -71.64 -5.23
C ILE A 4 9.00 -70.88 -6.59
N ALA A 5 8.29 -69.79 -6.91
CA ALA A 5 8.69 -68.37 -6.81
C ALA A 5 7.74 -67.56 -7.73
N GLY A 6 7.38 -66.29 -7.58
CA GLY A 6 7.66 -65.17 -6.68
C GLY A 6 6.93 -63.94 -7.31
N ALA A 7 6.18 -63.11 -6.58
CA ALA A 7 6.55 -61.75 -6.14
C ALA A 7 5.23 -60.95 -5.89
N PRO A 8 5.22 -59.85 -5.10
CA PRO A 8 4.06 -59.37 -4.34
C PRO A 8 3.24 -58.27 -5.03
N PRO A 9 1.93 -58.11 -4.71
CA PRO A 9 1.18 -56.90 -5.08
C PRO A 9 1.50 -55.75 -4.14
N HIS A 10 1.96 -54.66 -4.74
CA HIS A 10 2.36 -53.40 -4.13
C HIS A 10 1.14 -52.66 -3.55
N THR A 11 1.30 -52.17 -2.34
CA THR A 11 0.38 -51.31 -1.60
C THR A 11 0.02 -50.04 -2.38
N ALA A 12 -1.28 -49.82 -2.61
CA ALA A 12 -1.81 -48.57 -3.14
C ALA A 12 -1.60 -47.43 -2.11
N THR A 13 -0.72 -46.50 -2.45
CA THR A 13 -0.49 -45.25 -1.69
C THR A 13 -1.40 -44.16 -2.30
N PRO A 14 -2.12 -43.34 -1.51
CA PRO A 14 -2.96 -42.27 -2.05
C PRO A 14 -2.12 -41.24 -2.82
N PRO A 15 -2.66 -40.60 -3.87
CA PRO A 15 -1.91 -39.64 -4.66
C PRO A 15 -1.51 -38.43 -3.81
N SER A 16 -0.20 -38.32 -3.58
CA SER A 16 0.47 -37.17 -3.01
C SER A 16 0.06 -35.90 -3.76
N SER A 17 -0.56 -34.97 -3.04
CA SER A 17 -0.88 -33.62 -3.49
C SER A 17 0.37 -32.96 -4.04
N ARG A 18 0.42 -32.72 -5.36
CA ARG A 18 1.46 -31.90 -5.98
C ARG A 18 1.47 -30.53 -5.29
N PRO A 19 2.61 -30.06 -4.75
CA PRO A 19 2.71 -28.68 -4.33
C PRO A 19 2.61 -27.80 -5.59
N SER A 20 1.72 -26.81 -5.52
CA SER A 20 1.58 -25.77 -6.53
C SER A 20 2.96 -25.13 -6.82
N PRO A 21 3.32 -24.83 -8.09
CA PRO A 21 4.63 -24.29 -8.46
C PRO A 21 4.95 -22.89 -7.91
N PHE A 22 4.02 -22.30 -7.16
CA PHE A 22 4.25 -21.07 -6.42
C PHE A 22 4.02 -21.38 -4.94
N PRO A 23 5.08 -21.60 -4.15
CA PRO A 23 5.00 -21.34 -2.73
C PRO A 23 4.47 -19.92 -2.63
N GLY A 24 3.30 -19.77 -2.01
CA GLY A 24 2.75 -18.47 -1.70
C GLY A 24 3.90 -17.64 -1.16
N ARG A 25 4.04 -16.41 -1.67
CA ARG A 25 4.78 -15.39 -0.92
C ARG A 25 3.99 -15.24 0.36
N GLU A 26 4.27 -16.12 1.32
CA GLU A 26 3.64 -16.19 2.62
C GLU A 26 3.77 -14.78 3.13
N ASP A 27 2.60 -14.14 3.21
CA ASP A 27 2.45 -12.78 3.68
C ASP A 27 3.40 -12.66 4.86
N CYS A 28 4.42 -11.81 4.80
CA CYS A 28 5.57 -11.94 5.72
C CYS A 28 5.13 -11.92 7.20
N TRP A 29 3.90 -11.49 7.44
CA TRP A 29 3.07 -11.76 8.59
C TRP A 29 2.51 -13.19 8.62
N SER A 30 3.12 -14.05 9.44
CA SER A 30 2.49 -15.31 9.83
C SER A 30 1.11 -15.06 10.45
N GLU A 31 0.24 -16.07 10.37
CA GLU A 31 -1.09 -16.02 10.96
C GLU A 31 -1.03 -15.71 12.46
N GLU A 32 -0.11 -16.37 13.17
CA GLU A 32 0.13 -16.17 14.60
C GLU A 32 0.67 -14.77 14.94
N ALA A 33 1.57 -14.23 14.11
CA ALA A 33 2.05 -12.85 14.27
C ALA A 33 0.92 -11.84 14.04
N THR A 34 0.02 -12.13 13.09
CA THR A 34 -1.16 -11.30 12.84
C THR A 34 -2.13 -11.34 14.01
N PHE A 35 -2.36 -12.52 14.61
CA PHE A 35 -3.16 -12.65 15.83
C PHE A 35 -2.57 -11.83 16.98
N THR A 36 -1.29 -12.04 17.27
CA THR A 36 -0.58 -11.31 18.34
C THR A 36 -0.66 -9.80 18.14
N LEU A 37 -0.52 -9.34 16.88
CA LEU A 37 -0.66 -7.93 16.53
C LEU A 37 -2.08 -7.40 16.83
N ILE A 38 -3.12 -8.15 16.45
CA ILE A 38 -4.51 -7.76 16.72
C ILE A 38 -4.78 -7.68 18.22
N GLU A 39 -4.22 -8.59 19.02
CA GLU A 39 -4.37 -8.58 20.47
C GLU A 39 -3.65 -7.40 21.12
N ALA A 40 -2.35 -7.24 20.86
CA ALA A 40 -1.55 -6.16 21.43
C ALA A 40 -2.09 -4.78 21.02
N TRP A 41 -2.48 -4.62 19.75
CA TRP A 41 -3.15 -3.41 19.30
C TRP A 41 -4.53 -3.24 19.95
N GLY A 42 -5.30 -4.33 20.07
CA GLY A 42 -6.64 -4.34 20.63
C GLY A 42 -6.69 -3.90 22.08
N GLU A 43 -5.76 -4.37 22.91
CA GLU A 43 -5.61 -3.95 24.32
C GLU A 43 -5.39 -2.44 24.40
N ARG A 44 -4.40 -1.91 23.68
CA ARG A 44 -4.11 -0.46 23.64
C ARG A 44 -5.26 0.36 23.05
N HIS A 45 -5.96 -0.19 22.07
CA HIS A 45 -7.12 0.44 21.47
C HIS A 45 -8.27 0.55 22.48
N LEU A 46 -8.52 -0.47 23.29
CA LEU A 46 -9.55 -0.45 24.33
C LEU A 46 -9.18 0.48 25.50
N GLU A 47 -7.92 0.46 25.96
CA GLU A 47 -7.42 1.35 27.02
C GLU A 47 -7.61 2.84 26.68
N LEU A 48 -7.54 3.19 25.39
CA LEU A 48 -7.76 4.56 24.90
C LEU A 48 -9.23 4.85 24.57
N ASN A 49 -10.19 4.06 25.07
CA ASN A 49 -11.60 4.14 24.72
C ASN A 49 -11.84 4.14 23.20
N ARG A 50 -11.08 3.30 22.49
CA ARG A 50 -11.07 3.19 21.01
C ARG A 50 -10.59 4.46 20.29
N GLY A 51 -9.74 5.22 20.95
CA GLY A 51 -9.04 6.38 20.40
C GLY A 51 -7.86 6.00 19.48
N ASN A 52 -7.26 7.01 18.87
CA ASN A 52 -6.09 6.83 18.00
C ASN A 52 -4.82 6.58 18.83
N LEU A 53 -4.08 5.53 18.48
CA LEU A 53 -2.78 5.25 19.08
C LEU A 53 -1.74 6.27 18.61
N ARG A 54 -0.94 6.77 19.56
CA ARG A 54 0.24 7.61 19.29
C ARG A 54 1.46 6.74 18.96
N GLN A 55 2.53 7.35 18.44
CA GLN A 55 3.77 6.66 18.08
C GLN A 55 4.31 5.76 19.19
N ARG A 56 4.35 6.25 20.44
CA ARG A 56 4.78 5.46 21.60
C ARG A 56 3.96 4.18 21.76
N HIS A 57 2.64 4.25 21.65
CA HIS A 57 1.79 3.05 21.78
C HIS A 57 2.01 2.09 20.63
N TRP A 58 2.25 2.58 19.42
CA TRP A 58 2.60 1.73 18.28
C TRP A 58 3.95 1.05 18.45
N GLN A 59 4.92 1.73 19.06
CA GLN A 59 6.20 1.12 19.42
C GLN A 59 6.00 -0.01 20.43
N GLU A 60 5.22 0.20 21.50
CA GLU A 60 4.93 -0.84 22.49
C GLU A 60 4.20 -2.06 21.87
N VAL A 61 3.30 -1.83 20.91
CA VAL A 61 2.66 -2.90 20.12
C VAL A 61 3.70 -3.66 19.29
N ALA A 62 4.59 -2.96 18.60
CA ALA A 62 5.66 -3.59 17.83
C ALA A 62 6.63 -4.39 18.71
N ASP A 63 7.00 -3.86 19.87
CA ASP A 63 7.85 -4.55 20.85
C ASP A 63 7.18 -5.84 21.34
N THR A 64 5.88 -5.82 21.62
CA THR A 64 5.11 -7.01 22.01
C THR A 64 5.09 -8.07 20.91
N VAL A 65 4.86 -7.66 19.65
CA VAL A 65 4.88 -8.57 18.49
C VAL A 65 6.28 -9.14 18.30
N ASN A 66 7.32 -8.32 18.40
CA ASN A 66 8.71 -8.73 18.22
C ASN A 66 9.21 -9.61 19.36
N ALA A 67 8.72 -9.46 20.59
CA ALA A 67 9.06 -10.32 21.69
C ALA A 67 8.60 -11.78 21.48
N ARG A 68 7.57 -12.00 20.66
CA ARG A 68 7.06 -13.35 20.33
C ARG A 68 7.53 -13.84 18.96
N HIS A 69 7.62 -12.94 17.99
CA HIS A 69 7.83 -13.27 16.57
C HIS A 69 9.14 -12.72 15.98
N GLY A 70 9.87 -11.89 16.72
CA GLY A 70 11.10 -11.23 16.27
C GLY A 70 12.35 -12.13 16.32
N HIS A 71 12.21 -13.38 16.78
CA HIS A 71 13.31 -14.33 16.89
C HIS A 71 13.72 -14.96 15.55
N ALA A 72 12.89 -14.89 14.52
CA ALA A 72 13.14 -15.48 13.20
C ALA A 72 14.11 -14.65 12.30
N GLY A 73 14.91 -13.76 12.89
CA GLY A 73 15.96 -12.97 12.22
C GLY A 73 15.62 -11.48 12.02
N ALA A 74 16.58 -10.70 11.50
CA ALA A 74 16.43 -9.24 11.36
C ALA A 74 15.24 -8.81 10.49
N ARG A 75 14.85 -9.63 9.50
CA ARG A 75 13.68 -9.41 8.63
C ARG A 75 12.33 -9.75 9.30
N ALA A 76 12.37 -10.44 10.44
CA ALA A 76 11.19 -10.77 11.23
C ALA A 76 10.82 -9.65 12.22
N ARG A 77 11.79 -8.81 12.61
CA ARG A 77 11.51 -7.63 13.44
C ARG A 77 10.64 -6.63 12.68
N ARG A 78 9.52 -6.26 13.31
CA ARG A 78 8.51 -5.35 12.80
C ARG A 78 8.69 -3.97 13.41
N THR A 79 8.53 -2.94 12.59
CA THR A 79 8.48 -1.55 13.08
C THR A 79 7.06 -1.16 13.47
N ASP A 80 6.93 -0.12 14.29
CA ASP A 80 5.67 0.54 14.65
C ASP A 80 4.82 0.88 13.40
N VAL A 81 5.45 1.40 12.34
CA VAL A 81 4.80 1.72 11.06
C VAL A 81 4.30 0.46 10.34
N GLN A 82 5.07 -0.63 10.35
CA GLN A 82 4.66 -1.90 9.73
C GLN A 82 3.45 -2.50 10.46
N CYS A 83 3.46 -2.48 11.79
CA CYS A 83 2.32 -2.91 12.62
C CYS A 83 1.07 -2.09 12.31
N LYS A 84 1.20 -0.76 12.24
CA LYS A 84 0.09 0.15 11.89
C LYS A 84 -0.49 -0.16 10.50
N ASN A 85 0.35 -0.24 9.48
CA ASN A 85 -0.09 -0.53 8.11
C ASN A 85 -0.80 -1.89 7.99
N ARG A 86 -0.32 -2.89 8.75
CA ARG A 86 -0.97 -4.20 8.81
C ARG A 86 -2.35 -4.11 9.46
N ILE A 87 -2.48 -3.44 10.61
CA ILE A 87 -3.78 -3.19 11.26
C ILE A 87 -4.74 -2.44 10.33
N ASP A 88 -4.28 -1.41 9.62
CA ASP A 88 -5.13 -0.65 8.68
C ASP A 88 -5.65 -1.54 7.55
N THR A 89 -4.82 -2.45 7.05
CA THR A 89 -5.21 -3.44 6.04
C THR A 89 -6.23 -4.42 6.59
N LEU A 90 -6.03 -4.92 7.81
CA LEU A 90 -6.98 -5.82 8.49
C LEU A 90 -8.32 -5.15 8.76
N LYS A 91 -8.32 -3.87 9.18
CA LYS A 91 -9.54 -3.08 9.38
C LYS A 91 -10.31 -2.88 8.08
N LYS A 92 -9.62 -2.66 6.96
CA LYS A 92 -10.26 -2.60 5.62
C LYS A 92 -10.90 -3.93 5.26
N LYS A 93 -10.16 -5.03 5.42
CA LYS A 93 -10.69 -6.38 5.14
C LYS A 93 -11.88 -6.72 6.03
N TYR A 94 -11.85 -6.35 7.32
CA TYR A 94 -12.99 -6.48 8.22
C TYR A 94 -14.24 -5.74 7.73
N LYS A 95 -14.12 -4.52 7.20
CA LYS A 95 -15.28 -3.79 6.67
C LYS A 95 -15.93 -4.52 5.49
N ILE A 96 -15.13 -5.05 4.58
CA ILE A 96 -15.60 -5.84 3.44
C ILE A 96 -16.30 -7.10 3.94
N GLU A 97 -15.65 -7.80 4.87
CA GLU A 97 -16.16 -9.06 5.38
C GLU A 97 -17.42 -8.88 6.23
N LYS A 98 -17.54 -7.76 6.95
CA LYS A 98 -18.75 -7.40 7.71
C LYS A 98 -19.94 -7.16 6.78
N ALA A 99 -19.72 -6.52 5.63
CA ALA A 99 -20.76 -6.36 4.61
C ALA A 99 -21.18 -7.72 4.02
N ARG A 100 -20.22 -8.61 3.75
CA ARG A 100 -20.46 -9.97 3.25
C ARG A 100 -21.23 -10.84 4.25
N VAL A 101 -20.88 -10.78 5.53
CA VAL A 101 -21.59 -11.50 6.61
C VAL A 101 -23.03 -11.00 6.77
N SER A 102 -23.27 -9.70 6.57
CA SER A 102 -24.62 -9.12 6.64
C SER A 102 -25.54 -9.57 5.50
N ASP A 103 -24.96 -9.96 4.36
CA ASP A 103 -25.68 -10.38 3.16
C ASP A 103 -25.93 -11.90 3.14
N SER A 104 -24.95 -12.70 3.57
CA SER A 104 -24.97 -14.17 3.41
C SER A 104 -25.02 -14.98 4.73
N GLY A 105 -25.06 -14.33 5.89
CA GLY A 105 -25.31 -14.95 7.22
C GLY A 105 -24.23 -15.90 7.77
N ASP A 106 -23.41 -16.53 6.93
CA ASP A 106 -22.62 -17.72 7.31
C ASP A 106 -21.10 -17.59 7.08
N SER A 107 -20.59 -16.37 7.18
CA SER A 107 -19.27 -16.00 6.63
C SER A 107 -18.17 -15.72 7.67
N ALA A 108 -18.51 -15.72 8.95
CA ALA A 108 -17.56 -15.42 10.03
C ALA A 108 -16.51 -16.54 10.26
N THR A 109 -16.73 -17.74 9.70
CA THR A 109 -15.82 -18.89 9.79
C THR A 109 -14.76 -18.90 8.68
N ALA A 110 -14.94 -18.13 7.61
CA ALA A 110 -14.02 -18.12 6.46
C ALA A 110 -12.73 -17.30 6.72
N TRP A 111 -12.78 -16.34 7.64
CA TRP A 111 -11.63 -15.49 7.94
C TRP A 111 -11.33 -15.48 9.46
N PRO A 112 -10.20 -16.06 9.90
CA PRO A 112 -9.94 -16.34 11.32
C PRO A 112 -9.83 -15.07 12.20
N PHE A 113 -9.52 -13.92 11.60
CA PHE A 113 -9.41 -12.65 12.33
C PHE A 113 -10.75 -11.91 12.51
N PHE A 114 -11.82 -12.34 11.83
CA PHE A 114 -13.08 -11.60 11.77
C PHE A 114 -13.71 -11.39 13.16
N ARG A 115 -13.91 -12.47 13.92
CA ARG A 115 -14.53 -12.44 15.25
C ARG A 115 -13.75 -11.57 16.24
N ARG A 116 -12.41 -11.63 16.18
CA ARG A 116 -11.55 -10.84 17.08
C ARG A 116 -11.61 -9.35 16.76
N LEU A 117 -11.58 -8.98 15.48
CA LEU A 117 -11.75 -7.59 15.06
C LEU A 117 -13.17 -7.07 15.31
N GLU A 118 -14.18 -7.94 15.18
CA GLU A 118 -15.57 -7.63 15.51
C GLU A 118 -15.74 -7.29 16.99
N PHE A 119 -15.14 -8.06 17.90
CA PHE A 119 -15.17 -7.72 19.32
C PHE A 119 -14.49 -6.37 19.63
N LEU A 120 -13.37 -6.07 18.96
CA LEU A 120 -12.56 -4.87 19.25
C LEU A 120 -13.14 -3.56 18.68
N ILE A 121 -13.81 -3.63 17.52
CA ILE A 121 -14.25 -2.44 16.74
C ILE A 121 -15.75 -2.49 16.43
N GLY A 122 -16.42 -3.61 16.65
CA GLY A 122 -17.82 -3.84 16.30
C GLY A 122 -18.77 -2.81 16.88
N ASP A 123 -18.62 -2.46 18.17
CA ASP A 123 -19.53 -1.48 18.80
C ASP A 123 -19.22 -0.01 18.47
N ASN A 124 -18.13 0.27 17.74
CA ASN A 124 -17.85 1.62 17.21
C ASN A 124 -18.53 1.89 15.87
N PHE A 125 -19.03 0.85 15.21
CA PHE A 125 -19.94 1.00 14.10
C PHE A 125 -21.34 0.90 14.70
N PRO A 126 -22.18 1.94 14.60
CA PRO A 126 -23.53 1.87 15.15
C PRO A 126 -24.24 0.68 14.50
N ALA A 127 -24.35 -0.42 15.24
CA ALA A 127 -25.35 -1.42 14.95
C ALA A 127 -26.68 -0.68 15.01
N LYS A 128 -27.52 -0.87 13.98
CA LYS A 128 -28.94 -0.55 14.12
C LYS A 128 -29.41 -1.32 15.34
N LYS A 129 -29.62 -0.63 16.47
CA LYS A 129 -30.19 -1.23 17.67
C LYS A 129 -31.54 -1.85 17.27
N PRO A 130 -31.80 -3.14 17.50
CA PRO A 130 -33.18 -3.56 17.65
C PRO A 130 -33.73 -2.81 18.87
N SER A 131 -34.86 -2.14 18.66
CA SER A 131 -35.59 -1.37 19.67
C SER A 131 -35.88 -2.21 20.92
N PRO A 132 -35.93 -1.61 22.13
CA PRO A 132 -36.39 -2.30 23.33
C PRO A 132 -37.88 -2.65 23.22
N PRO A 133 -38.36 -3.70 23.92
CA PRO A 133 -39.73 -4.16 23.79
C PRO A 133 -40.72 -3.13 24.36
N GLU A 134 -41.81 -2.94 23.65
CA GLU A 134 -42.97 -2.19 24.10
C GLU A 134 -43.52 -2.78 25.40
N SER A 135 -43.70 -1.92 26.40
CA SER A 135 -44.67 -2.14 27.46
C SER A 135 -45.13 -0.82 28.06
N GLY A 136 -46.42 -0.53 27.89
CA GLY A 136 -47.28 -0.03 28.96
C GLY A 136 -47.25 1.46 29.34
N SER A 137 -48.00 2.26 28.57
CA SER A 137 -49.04 3.24 29.00
C SER A 137 -48.78 4.34 30.06
N ALA A 138 -49.31 5.51 29.68
CA ALA A 138 -49.90 6.60 30.50
C ALA A 138 -48.93 7.63 31.12
N ASP A 139 -49.18 8.94 31.16
CA ASP A 139 -50.17 9.88 30.61
C ASP A 139 -49.65 11.29 31.02
N ARG A 140 -50.07 12.35 30.30
CA ARG A 140 -50.14 13.78 30.71
C ARG A 140 -48.97 14.74 30.48
N ARG A 141 -49.21 15.60 29.46
CA ARG A 141 -49.46 17.07 29.56
C ARG A 141 -48.38 18.04 29.03
N SER A 142 -48.66 18.51 27.82
CA SER A 142 -48.52 19.83 27.19
C SER A 142 -47.88 21.02 27.94
N THR A 143 -46.84 21.65 27.37
CA THR A 143 -46.82 23.06 26.85
C THR A 143 -45.48 23.39 26.09
N PRO A 144 -45.43 24.40 25.18
CA PRO A 144 -44.37 24.58 24.16
C PRO A 144 -43.46 25.85 24.38
N PRO A 145 -42.79 26.44 23.35
CA PRO A 145 -41.36 26.36 23.09
C PRO A 145 -40.57 27.66 23.41
N ALA A 146 -39.23 27.59 23.51
CA ALA A 146 -38.37 28.77 23.67
C ALA A 146 -37.22 28.83 22.63
N LYS A 147 -37.43 29.71 21.65
CA LYS A 147 -36.54 30.72 21.05
C LYS A 147 -35.04 30.42 20.85
N SER A 148 -34.65 30.48 19.57
CA SER A 148 -33.28 30.60 19.03
C SER A 148 -32.55 31.90 19.44
N PRO A 149 -31.24 31.96 19.19
CA PRO A 149 -30.70 33.02 18.31
C PRO A 149 -29.86 32.37 17.18
N ALA A 150 -30.10 32.59 15.89
CA ALA A 150 -30.00 33.84 15.13
C ALA A 150 -28.57 34.40 15.00
N TRP A 151 -27.64 33.57 14.52
CA TRP A 151 -26.50 34.05 13.71
C TRP A 151 -26.02 32.90 12.81
N ALA A 152 -25.49 33.24 11.63
CA ALA A 152 -25.11 32.35 10.52
C ALA A 152 -26.23 31.96 9.53
N LEU A 153 -27.06 32.94 9.13
CA LEU A 153 -27.53 32.99 7.75
C LEU A 153 -26.43 33.65 6.90
N ILE A 154 -25.67 32.84 6.15
CA ILE A 154 -24.94 33.31 4.97
C ILE A 154 -25.34 32.41 3.80
N PRO A 155 -26.14 32.90 2.84
CA PRO A 155 -26.47 32.15 1.64
C PRO A 155 -25.31 32.25 0.65
N VAL A 156 -24.48 31.20 0.56
CA VAL A 156 -23.55 31.04 -0.57
C VAL A 156 -24.33 30.46 -1.75
N GLY A 157 -24.59 31.32 -2.73
CA GLY A 157 -25.35 31.00 -3.95
C GLY A 157 -24.68 29.93 -4.83
N PRO A 158 -25.47 29.22 -5.67
CA PRO A 158 -24.97 28.13 -6.49
C PRO A 158 -24.16 28.67 -7.68
N ARG A 159 -22.84 28.49 -7.66
CA ARG A 159 -21.99 28.72 -8.84
C ARG A 159 -22.06 27.53 -9.79
N SER A 160 -22.79 27.75 -10.88
CA SER A 160 -22.56 27.28 -12.25
C SER A 160 -21.93 25.90 -12.45
N ARG A 161 -22.83 24.93 -12.66
CA ARG A 161 -22.60 23.64 -13.31
C ARG A 161 -22.11 23.85 -14.74
N SER A 162 -20.79 23.81 -14.96
CA SER A 162 -20.22 23.68 -16.31
C SER A 162 -20.61 22.32 -16.89
N GLN A 163 -21.44 22.36 -17.93
CA GLN A 163 -21.95 21.22 -18.68
C GLN A 163 -20.79 20.45 -19.35
N LYS A 164 -20.67 19.16 -19.08
CA LYS A 164 -19.95 18.23 -19.97
C LYS A 164 -20.98 17.62 -20.95
N ARG A 165 -20.76 17.93 -22.23
CA ARG A 165 -21.40 17.35 -23.41
C ARG A 165 -21.11 15.83 -23.49
N PRO A 166 -22.02 15.00 -24.06
CA PRO A 166 -22.06 13.57 -23.78
C PRO A 166 -21.05 12.75 -24.58
N THR A 167 -20.55 11.69 -23.95
CA THR A 167 -19.84 10.57 -24.58
C THR A 167 -20.84 9.60 -25.23
N PRO A 168 -20.52 9.02 -26.41
CA PRO A 168 -21.37 8.02 -27.05
C PRO A 168 -21.31 6.69 -26.29
N ALA A 169 -22.41 5.94 -26.33
CA ALA A 169 -22.55 4.62 -25.74
C ALA A 169 -21.83 3.55 -26.57
N ALA A 170 -21.05 2.68 -25.91
CA ALA A 170 -20.74 1.29 -26.29
C ALA A 170 -20.03 0.58 -25.10
N PRO A 171 -19.87 -0.76 -25.07
CA PRO A 171 -20.54 -1.67 -24.14
C PRO A 171 -19.62 -2.20 -23.02
N ALA A 172 -20.23 -2.96 -22.11
CA ALA A 172 -19.62 -3.65 -20.98
C ALA A 172 -18.32 -4.41 -21.33
N ALA A 173 -17.26 -4.19 -20.55
CA ALA A 173 -16.14 -5.11 -20.41
C ALA A 173 -15.41 -4.89 -19.09
N GLU A 174 -15.29 -5.96 -18.32
CA GLU A 174 -14.62 -6.08 -17.03
C GLU A 174 -13.08 -6.05 -17.15
N SER A 175 -12.41 -5.78 -16.01
CA SER A 175 -11.07 -6.27 -15.63
C SER A 175 -9.75 -5.60 -16.06
N VAL A 176 -9.71 -4.59 -16.93
CA VAL A 176 -8.39 -4.03 -17.35
C VAL A 176 -7.72 -3.15 -16.27
N ALA A 177 -8.46 -2.81 -15.21
CA ALA A 177 -8.02 -1.89 -14.17
C ALA A 177 -6.87 -2.39 -13.27
N ASP A 178 -6.76 -3.71 -13.11
CA ASP A 178 -5.89 -4.33 -12.12
C ASP A 178 -4.48 -4.63 -12.68
N SER A 179 -4.37 -4.68 -14.01
CA SER A 179 -3.15 -5.07 -14.73
C SER A 179 -2.08 -3.96 -14.74
N TYR A 180 -2.50 -2.69 -14.83
CA TYR A 180 -1.56 -1.57 -14.88
C TYR A 180 -0.97 -1.20 -13.51
N PHE A 181 -1.74 -1.38 -12.43
CA PHE A 181 -1.25 -1.05 -11.08
C PHE A 181 -0.19 -2.05 -10.60
N ARG A 182 -0.39 -3.35 -10.86
CA ARG A 182 0.60 -4.40 -10.54
C ARG A 182 1.91 -4.27 -11.31
N ARG A 183 1.84 -3.91 -12.59
CA ARG A 183 3.04 -3.86 -13.46
C ARG A 183 4.00 -2.74 -13.06
N ASN A 184 3.46 -1.59 -12.66
CA ASN A 184 4.26 -0.44 -12.22
C ASN A 184 4.96 -0.69 -10.86
N PHE A 185 4.29 -1.37 -9.93
CA PHE A 185 4.89 -1.76 -8.64
C PHE A 185 5.96 -2.85 -8.79
N SER A 186 5.80 -3.77 -9.73
CA SER A 186 6.77 -4.85 -9.98
C SER A 186 8.08 -4.33 -10.55
N VAL A 187 8.04 -3.31 -11.40
CA VAL A 187 9.26 -2.70 -11.99
C VAL A 187 10.05 -1.93 -10.93
N PHE A 188 9.36 -1.19 -10.06
CA PHE A 188 9.99 -0.45 -8.97
C PHE A 188 10.62 -1.38 -7.91
N ALA A 189 9.95 -2.49 -7.59
CA ALA A 189 10.47 -3.51 -6.67
C ALA A 189 11.68 -4.28 -7.24
N ALA A 190 11.70 -4.53 -8.56
CA ALA A 190 12.84 -5.18 -9.22
C ALA A 190 14.09 -4.30 -9.22
N ALA A 191 13.94 -2.99 -9.43
CA ALA A 191 15.05 -2.03 -9.36
C ALA A 191 15.62 -1.91 -7.94
N ALA A 192 14.78 -1.96 -6.90
CA ALA A 192 15.22 -1.94 -5.51
C ALA A 192 15.97 -3.22 -5.09
N ALA A 193 15.58 -4.38 -5.63
CA ALA A 193 16.28 -5.64 -5.39
C ALA A 193 17.67 -5.66 -6.05
N ALA A 194 17.80 -5.16 -7.27
CA ALA A 194 19.09 -5.08 -7.96
C ALA A 194 20.10 -4.17 -7.23
N ALA A 195 19.62 -3.14 -6.53
CA ALA A 195 20.47 -2.27 -5.71
C ALA A 195 20.92 -2.92 -4.38
N ALA A 196 20.18 -3.91 -3.87
CA ALA A 196 20.50 -4.60 -2.62
C ALA A 196 21.53 -5.73 -2.79
N GLU A 197 21.67 -6.27 -4.00
CA GLU A 197 22.64 -7.35 -4.31
C GLU A 197 24.06 -6.83 -4.57
N ALA A 198 24.28 -5.52 -4.59
CA ALA A 198 25.60 -4.91 -4.84
C ALA A 198 26.43 -4.63 -3.57
N ASP A 199 25.91 -4.88 -2.37
CA ASP A 199 26.55 -4.39 -1.13
C ASP A 199 26.51 -5.41 0.03
N SER A 200 27.09 -6.59 -0.20
CA SER A 200 27.17 -7.67 0.80
C SER A 200 28.59 -8.24 0.88
N ASP A 201 29.50 -7.51 1.50
CA ASP A 201 30.63 -8.13 2.19
C ASP A 201 31.01 -7.32 3.43
N ASN A 202 30.66 -7.82 4.61
CA ASN A 202 31.50 -7.89 5.81
C ASN A 202 30.64 -8.24 7.04
N SER A 203 30.70 -9.51 7.47
CA SER A 203 30.15 -9.98 8.74
C SER A 203 31.19 -9.80 9.85
N ASN A 204 30.78 -9.27 11.01
CA ASN A 204 31.32 -9.77 12.27
C ASN A 204 30.31 -9.68 13.41
N GLY A 205 29.84 -10.84 13.87
CA GLY A 205 28.96 -10.99 15.02
C GLY A 205 29.77 -11.01 16.32
N SER A 206 29.40 -10.19 17.29
CA SER A 206 29.95 -10.26 18.64
C SER A 206 28.93 -10.83 19.63
N LYS A 207 29.32 -11.97 20.19
CA LYS A 207 28.64 -12.80 21.19
C LYS A 207 28.84 -12.19 22.58
N TRP A 208 27.77 -11.87 23.30
CA TRP A 208 27.85 -11.44 24.70
C TRP A 208 27.39 -12.54 25.66
N SER A 209 28.23 -12.80 26.67
CA SER A 209 27.97 -13.72 27.78
C SER A 209 27.40 -12.94 28.96
N SER A 210 26.33 -13.46 29.57
CA SER A 210 25.73 -12.94 30.80
C SER A 210 26.57 -13.30 32.02
N GLY A 211 26.91 -12.32 32.86
CA GLY A 211 27.66 -12.54 34.08
C GLY A 211 27.71 -11.33 35.02
N SER A 212 26.91 -11.43 36.09
CA SER A 212 27.00 -10.79 37.42
C SER A 212 26.98 -9.27 37.58
N GLU A 213 26.00 -8.85 38.38
CA GLU A 213 25.80 -7.50 38.93
C GLU A 213 26.87 -7.08 39.95
N LYS A 214 26.95 -5.75 40.10
CA LYS A 214 27.73 -4.94 41.07
C LYS A 214 29.18 -4.67 40.66
N ARG A 215 29.39 -3.53 40.00
CA ARG A 215 30.26 -2.42 40.46
C ARG A 215 30.42 -1.33 39.38
N GLU A 216 30.43 -0.07 39.83
CA GLU A 216 30.97 1.13 39.19
C GLU A 216 30.16 1.89 38.12
N LYS A 217 29.48 2.92 38.63
CA LYS A 217 28.86 4.10 37.98
C LYS A 217 29.79 4.94 37.08
N LYS A 218 31.00 4.46 36.74
CA LYS A 218 32.05 5.19 35.97
C LYS A 218 32.23 4.70 34.52
N LYS A 219 31.52 3.64 34.10
CA LYS A 219 31.55 3.09 32.73
C LYS A 219 30.50 3.68 31.76
N ARG A 220 29.44 4.31 32.27
CA ARG A 220 28.31 4.83 31.45
C ARG A 220 28.68 5.98 30.50
N GLY A 221 29.80 6.68 30.73
CA GLY A 221 30.26 7.76 29.83
C GLY A 221 30.91 7.27 28.54
N ARG A 222 31.60 6.11 28.57
CA ARG A 222 32.27 5.53 27.38
C ARG A 222 31.30 4.84 26.44
N ASP A 223 30.25 4.22 26.99
CA ASP A 223 29.18 3.55 26.24
C ASP A 223 28.33 4.57 25.46
N TRP A 224 28.07 5.73 26.07
CA TRP A 224 27.38 6.85 25.43
C TRP A 224 28.17 7.42 24.25
N GLU A 225 29.48 7.65 24.42
CA GLU A 225 30.34 8.19 23.36
C GLU A 225 30.49 7.24 22.15
N PHE A 226 30.47 5.92 22.39
CA PHE A 226 30.48 4.91 21.34
C PHE A 226 29.16 4.89 20.53
N GLY A 227 28.02 5.01 21.21
CA GLY A 227 26.71 5.04 20.54
C GLY A 227 26.50 6.26 19.63
N TYR A 228 27.00 7.44 20.01
CA TYR A 228 26.92 8.63 19.13
C TYR A 228 27.79 8.52 17.89
N ARG A 229 28.92 7.82 17.96
CA ARG A 229 29.79 7.56 16.81
C ARG A 229 29.06 6.71 15.76
N GLU A 230 28.35 5.68 16.20
CA GLU A 230 27.57 4.81 15.33
C GLU A 230 26.39 5.56 14.68
N VAL A 231 25.74 6.47 15.43
CA VAL A 231 24.70 7.35 14.90
C VAL A 231 25.26 8.33 13.87
N ALA A 232 26.42 8.94 14.14
CA ALA A 232 27.06 9.86 13.21
C ALA A 232 27.44 9.14 11.90
N GLU A 233 28.02 7.95 11.98
CA GLU A 233 28.36 7.13 10.83
C GLU A 233 27.12 6.68 10.03
N ALA A 234 26.03 6.34 10.71
CA ALA A 234 24.76 6.03 10.04
C ALA A 234 24.16 7.25 9.33
N LEU A 235 24.27 8.45 9.91
CA LEU A 235 23.83 9.70 9.29
C LEU A 235 24.66 10.06 8.06
N GLU A 236 25.97 9.86 8.10
CA GLU A 236 26.87 10.06 6.96
C GLU A 236 26.50 9.14 5.80
N ARG A 237 26.37 7.83 6.07
CA ARG A 237 25.92 6.85 5.07
C ARG A 237 24.56 7.19 4.48
N PHE A 238 23.62 7.67 5.32
CA PHE A 238 22.31 8.12 4.84
C PHE A 238 22.43 9.35 3.92
N GLY A 239 23.30 10.31 4.26
CA GLY A 239 23.59 11.48 3.44
C GLY A 239 24.14 11.11 2.06
N GLU A 240 25.11 10.21 2.00
CA GLU A 240 25.70 9.72 0.75
C GLU A 240 24.65 9.02 -0.15
N ILE A 241 23.79 8.18 0.46
CA ILE A 241 22.71 7.52 -0.29
C ILE A 241 21.73 8.56 -0.82
N TYR A 242 21.35 9.55 -0.01
CA TYR A 242 20.43 10.60 -0.42
C TYR A 242 21.00 11.43 -1.58
N GLU A 243 22.28 11.82 -1.50
CA GLU A 243 22.96 12.54 -2.58
C GLU A 243 22.92 11.74 -3.89
N ARG A 244 23.29 10.46 -3.87
CA ARG A 244 23.22 9.59 -5.06
C ARG A 244 21.81 9.50 -5.65
N VAL A 245 20.79 9.39 -4.80
CA VAL A 245 19.38 9.31 -5.24
C VAL A 245 18.93 10.62 -5.85
N GLU A 246 19.25 11.75 -5.24
CA GLU A 246 18.87 13.06 -5.75
C GLU A 246 19.60 13.39 -7.06
N GLU A 247 20.89 13.05 -7.18
CA GLU A 247 21.61 13.15 -8.44
C GLU A 247 20.97 12.30 -9.55
N ALA A 248 20.62 11.04 -9.26
CA ALA A 248 19.97 10.17 -10.23
C ALA A 248 18.61 10.74 -10.67
N LYS A 249 17.83 11.30 -9.74
CA LYS A 249 16.58 11.98 -10.03
C LYS A 249 16.78 13.20 -10.92
N GLN A 250 17.79 14.04 -10.64
CA GLN A 250 18.10 15.21 -11.45
C GLN A 250 18.56 14.82 -12.87
N ARG A 251 19.43 13.81 -13.00
CA ARG A 251 19.86 13.28 -14.30
C ARG A 251 18.67 12.79 -15.12
N GLN A 252 17.73 12.07 -14.50
CA GLN A 252 16.50 11.63 -15.18
C GLN A 252 15.61 12.80 -15.61
N MET A 253 15.45 13.81 -14.76
CA MET A 253 14.68 15.01 -15.08
C MET A 253 15.25 15.75 -16.29
N VAL A 254 16.57 15.90 -16.34
CA VAL A 254 17.29 16.51 -17.48
C VAL A 254 17.11 15.69 -18.75
N GLU A 255 17.24 14.36 -18.69
CA GLU A 255 17.07 13.51 -19.88
C GLU A 255 15.63 13.56 -20.42
N LEU A 256 14.63 13.56 -19.54
CA LEU A 256 13.22 13.72 -19.93
C LEU A 256 12.96 15.10 -20.56
N GLU A 257 13.55 16.16 -20.02
CA GLU A 257 13.45 17.50 -20.61
C GLU A 257 14.13 17.58 -21.98
N LYS A 258 15.29 16.94 -22.14
CA LYS A 258 16.00 16.83 -23.41
C LYS A 258 15.15 16.09 -24.45
N GLN A 259 14.54 14.97 -24.09
CA GLN A 259 13.61 14.26 -24.97
C GLN A 259 12.42 15.13 -25.36
N ARG A 260 11.80 15.81 -24.38
CA ARG A 260 10.70 16.75 -24.64
C ARG A 260 11.11 17.84 -25.63
N MET A 261 12.29 18.45 -25.46
CA MET A 261 12.80 19.49 -26.35
C MET A 261 13.11 18.94 -27.74
N GLN A 262 13.67 17.73 -27.83
CA GLN A 262 13.96 17.07 -29.11
C GLN A 262 12.67 16.81 -29.90
N PHE A 263 11.63 16.27 -29.27
CA PHE A 263 10.32 16.09 -29.93
C PHE A 263 9.73 17.42 -30.41
N ALA A 264 9.83 18.48 -29.61
CA ALA A 264 9.36 19.81 -30.02
C ALA A 264 10.10 20.33 -31.25
N LYS A 265 11.43 20.17 -31.29
CA LYS A 265 12.28 20.56 -32.42
C LYS A 265 11.97 19.74 -33.68
N ASP A 266 11.77 18.43 -33.54
CA ASP A 266 11.45 17.55 -34.65
C ASP A 266 10.06 17.86 -35.22
N LEU A 267 9.08 18.15 -34.37
CA LEU A 267 7.75 18.61 -34.80
C LEU A 267 7.82 19.94 -35.57
N GLU A 268 8.62 20.90 -35.11
CA GLU A 268 8.81 22.17 -35.82
C GLU A 268 9.49 21.96 -37.18
N THR A 269 10.48 21.07 -37.23
CA THR A 269 11.17 20.71 -38.47
C THR A 269 10.20 20.07 -39.46
N GLN A 270 9.35 19.14 -39.01
CA GLN A 270 8.31 18.55 -39.84
C GLN A 270 7.29 19.59 -40.34
N ARG A 271 6.86 20.49 -39.46
CA ARG A 271 5.95 21.60 -39.83
C ARG A 271 6.57 22.49 -40.91
N MET A 272 7.84 22.89 -40.74
CA MET A 272 8.57 23.72 -41.70
C MET A 272 8.71 23.01 -43.05
N LYS A 273 9.06 21.72 -43.03
CA LYS A 273 9.17 20.89 -44.24
C LYS A 273 7.85 20.84 -45.01
N LEU A 274 6.74 20.57 -44.32
CA LEU A 274 5.42 20.53 -44.95
C LEU A 274 5.03 21.87 -45.57
N PHE A 275 5.32 22.97 -44.88
CA PHE A 275 5.04 24.31 -45.39
C PHE A 275 5.87 24.62 -46.65
N MET A 276 7.16 24.33 -46.61
CA MET A 276 8.07 24.51 -47.76
C MET A 276 7.64 23.67 -48.97
N GLU A 277 7.34 22.38 -48.75
CA GLU A 277 6.86 21.48 -49.80
C GLU A 277 5.55 21.97 -50.41
N THR A 278 4.63 22.49 -49.59
CA THR A 278 3.36 23.04 -50.07
C THR A 278 3.57 24.30 -50.91
N GLN A 279 4.44 25.21 -50.48
CA GLN A 279 4.80 26.41 -51.24
C GLN A 279 5.44 26.08 -52.59
N LEU A 280 6.37 25.12 -52.61
CA LEU A 280 6.99 24.65 -53.85
C LEU A 280 5.98 24.01 -54.80
N HIS A 281 5.06 23.19 -54.30
CA HIS A 281 3.99 22.61 -55.11
C HIS A 281 3.07 23.70 -55.70
N LEU A 282 2.63 24.68 -54.90
CA LEU A 282 1.83 25.81 -55.36
C LEU A 282 2.55 26.61 -56.44
N GLN A 283 3.83 26.92 -56.26
CA GLN A 283 4.61 27.66 -57.24
C GLN A 283 4.79 26.87 -58.55
N LYS A 284 5.00 25.54 -58.46
CA LYS A 284 5.08 24.66 -59.62
C LYS A 284 3.76 24.62 -60.39
N MET A 285 2.63 24.46 -59.69
CA MET A 285 1.28 24.51 -60.27
C MET A 285 1.00 25.86 -60.94
N ASN A 286 1.38 26.96 -60.30
CA ASN A 286 1.19 28.30 -60.83
C ASN A 286 2.03 28.53 -62.11
N ARG A 287 3.29 28.08 -62.14
CA ARG A 287 4.14 28.12 -63.35
C ARG A 287 3.60 27.25 -64.47
N SER A 288 3.07 26.06 -64.18
CA SER A 288 2.45 25.21 -65.20
C SER A 288 1.14 25.79 -65.74
N ASN A 289 0.30 26.38 -64.89
CA ASN A 289 -0.91 27.05 -65.33
C ASN A 289 -0.60 28.28 -66.19
N SER A 290 0.37 29.10 -65.79
CA SER A 290 0.81 30.28 -66.56
C SER A 290 1.33 29.91 -67.96
N LYS A 291 2.12 28.81 -68.07
CA LYS A 291 2.56 28.27 -69.38
C LYS A 291 1.43 27.71 -70.23
N ARG A 292 0.42 27.11 -69.60
CA ARG A 292 -0.75 26.57 -70.31
C ARG A 292 -1.64 27.69 -70.85
N SER A 293 -1.83 28.76 -70.08
CA SER A 293 -2.59 29.95 -70.51
C SER A 293 -1.90 30.73 -71.64
N SER A 294 -0.57 30.72 -71.72
CA SER A 294 0.17 31.38 -72.81
C SER A 294 0.24 30.56 -74.11
N ALA A 295 -0.16 29.28 -74.08
CA ALA A 295 -0.15 28.40 -75.26
C ALA A 295 -1.55 28.27 -75.93
N THR A 296 -2.58 28.86 -75.32
CA THR A 296 -3.98 28.79 -75.77
C THR A 296 -4.57 30.16 -76.15
N GLY A 297 -3.76 31.20 -76.24
CA GLY A 297 -4.11 32.52 -76.78
C GLY A 297 -3.27 32.82 -78.01
#